data_AF-A0A9Y2EX43-F1
#
_entry.id   AF-A0A9Y2EX43-F1
#
_cell.length_a   1.000
_cell.length_b   1.000
_cell.length_c   1.000
_cell.angle_alpha   90.00
_cell.angle_beta   90.00
_cell.angle_gamma   90.00
#
_symmetry.space_group_name_H-M   'P 1'
#
loop_
_entity.id
_entity.type
_entity.pdbx_description
1 polymer ?
#
loop_
_entity_poly.entity_id
_entity_poly.type
_entity_poly.pdbx_seq_one_letter_code
_entity_poly.pdbx_strand_id
1 'polypeptide(L)'
;MVKRAIFLAPICLFAASALAACSNHEFQDIPDGNTSVKVDLNFGGDQWTVTVKNKYGSASDTMFSVNDSQRSNIYLTPSSQLVVVEKGGEDVFFRVPNNSAPVALNGPQVKFRDQNSNSWQYVGVIKHGVLTHDAECIPLMGEGKSPYRKRFQSQHSC
;
A
#
# COMPACT_ATOMS: atom_id res chain seq x y z
N MET A 1 64.38 -34.78 -1.16
CA MET A 1 63.28 -34.53 -0.20
C MET A 1 62.15 -33.83 -0.93
N VAL A 2 61.05 -34.54 -1.22
CA VAL A 2 59.86 -33.99 -1.89
C VAL A 2 58.69 -34.14 -0.90
N LYS A 3 58.21 -33.01 -0.36
CA LYS A 3 57.06 -32.99 0.56
C LYS A 3 55.76 -32.99 -0.25
N ARG A 4 54.94 -34.02 -0.07
CA ARG A 4 53.56 -34.12 -0.58
C ARG A 4 52.67 -33.17 0.23
N ALA A 5 51.92 -32.31 -0.45
CA ALA A 5 50.83 -31.55 0.15
C ALA A 5 49.50 -32.22 -0.20
N ILE A 6 48.74 -32.55 0.84
CA ILE A 6 47.41 -33.17 0.80
C ILE A 6 46.40 -32.05 0.53
N PHE A 7 45.64 -32.15 -0.58
CA PHE A 7 44.50 -31.30 -0.85
C PHE A 7 43.30 -31.78 -0.02
N LEU A 8 42.91 -31.00 0.99
CA LEU A 8 41.61 -31.10 1.65
C LEU A 8 40.63 -30.18 0.91
N ALA A 9 39.66 -30.76 0.22
CA ALA A 9 38.55 -30.03 -0.36
C ALA A 9 37.60 -29.54 0.75
N PRO A 10 37.17 -28.28 0.77
CA PRO A 10 36.04 -27.87 1.58
C PRO A 10 34.75 -28.31 0.90
N ILE A 11 34.00 -29.14 1.63
CA ILE A 11 32.62 -29.54 1.36
C ILE A 11 31.76 -28.27 1.22
N CYS A 12 31.23 -28.01 0.02
CA CYS A 12 30.18 -27.03 -0.17
C CYS A 12 28.93 -27.49 0.60
N LEU A 13 28.70 -26.91 1.77
CA LEU A 13 27.39 -26.96 2.41
C LEU A 13 26.38 -26.28 1.48
N PHE A 14 25.39 -27.05 1.02
CA PHE A 14 24.19 -26.53 0.40
C PHE A 14 23.43 -25.68 1.43
N ALA A 15 23.58 -24.36 1.35
CA ALA A 15 22.68 -23.43 2.02
C ALA A 15 21.34 -23.50 1.27
N ALA A 16 20.37 -24.18 1.87
CA ALA A 16 18.99 -24.20 1.42
C ALA A 16 18.50 -22.75 1.28
N SER A 17 18.33 -22.32 0.03
CA SER A 17 17.75 -21.04 -0.31
C SER A 17 16.28 -21.07 0.10
N ALA A 18 15.99 -20.61 1.32
CA ALA A 18 14.65 -20.20 1.68
C ALA A 18 14.28 -19.05 0.76
N LEU A 19 13.54 -19.37 -0.30
CA LEU A 19 12.84 -18.42 -1.14
C LEU A 19 11.83 -17.67 -0.25
N ALA A 20 12.30 -16.62 0.42
CA ALA A 20 11.42 -15.51 0.75
C ALA A 20 10.94 -14.98 -0.60
N ALA A 21 9.73 -15.36 -0.99
CA ALA A 21 9.01 -14.69 -2.05
C ALA A 21 8.74 -13.26 -1.56
N CYS A 22 9.74 -12.39 -1.66
CA CYS A 22 9.53 -10.95 -1.63
C CYS A 22 8.76 -10.62 -2.89
N SER A 23 7.42 -10.60 -2.81
CA SER A 23 6.62 -9.91 -3.82
C SER A 23 7.02 -8.44 -3.76
N ASN A 24 8.02 -8.06 -4.54
CA ASN A 24 8.44 -6.67 -4.66
C ASN A 24 7.39 -5.95 -5.49
N HIS A 25 6.29 -5.54 -4.85
CA HIS A 25 5.34 -4.67 -5.53
C HIS A 25 6.04 -3.36 -5.86
N GLU A 26 5.94 -2.94 -7.12
CA GLU A 26 6.55 -1.71 -7.57
C GLU A 26 5.68 -0.51 -7.15
N PHE A 27 6.35 0.61 -6.90
CA PHE A 27 5.63 1.87 -6.71
C PHE A 27 4.88 2.26 -7.97
N GLN A 28 3.62 2.64 -7.81
CA GLN A 28 2.74 3.09 -8.88
C GLN A 28 2.57 4.59 -8.78
N ASP A 29 2.83 5.32 -9.86
CA ASP A 29 2.63 6.77 -9.87
C ASP A 29 1.13 7.11 -9.84
N ILE A 30 0.78 8.14 -9.08
CA ILE A 30 -0.60 8.65 -9.05
C ILE A 30 -0.74 9.88 -9.96
N PRO A 31 -1.96 10.25 -10.38
CA PRO A 31 -2.20 11.34 -11.34
C PRO A 31 -1.79 12.74 -10.88
N ASP A 32 -1.30 12.92 -9.65
CA ASP A 32 -0.76 14.20 -9.17
C ASP A 32 0.60 14.55 -9.80
N GLY A 33 1.24 13.58 -10.47
CA GLY A 33 2.50 13.75 -11.20
C GLY A 33 3.75 13.87 -10.31
N ASN A 34 3.61 13.78 -8.98
CA ASN A 34 4.70 13.99 -8.02
C ASN A 34 4.84 12.87 -6.98
N THR A 35 3.83 12.03 -6.85
CA THR A 35 3.72 11.02 -5.81
C THR A 35 3.60 9.63 -6.43
N SER A 36 4.17 8.64 -5.76
CA SER A 36 3.91 7.24 -6.06
C SER A 36 3.50 6.49 -4.79
N VAL A 37 2.69 5.46 -4.96
CA VAL A 37 2.14 4.63 -3.89
C VAL A 37 2.52 3.17 -4.09
N LYS A 38 2.75 2.46 -2.99
CA LYS A 38 2.97 1.01 -2.96
C LYS A 38 2.14 0.42 -1.84
N VAL A 39 1.56 -0.76 -2.07
CA VAL A 39 0.80 -1.50 -1.06
C VAL A 39 1.34 -2.92 -0.98
N ASP A 40 1.91 -3.27 0.17
CA ASP A 40 2.50 -4.56 0.47
C ASP A 40 1.69 -5.30 1.53
N LEU A 41 1.59 -6.63 1.43
CA LEU A 41 1.09 -7.49 2.52
C LEU A 41 2.22 -7.65 3.55
N ASN A 42 1.92 -7.41 4.84
CA ASN A 42 2.86 -7.71 5.91
C ASN A 42 3.00 -9.22 6.16
N PHE A 43 4.15 -9.63 6.67
CA PHE A 43 4.42 -10.99 7.15
C PHE A 43 3.43 -11.32 8.28
N GLY A 44 2.39 -12.10 7.97
CA GLY A 44 1.25 -12.39 8.86
C GLY A 44 -0.09 -12.44 8.12
N GLY A 45 -0.18 -11.76 6.97
CA GLY A 45 -1.31 -11.84 6.05
C GLY A 45 -2.54 -11.01 6.41
N ASP A 46 -2.56 -10.39 7.58
CA ASP A 46 -3.72 -9.69 8.16
C ASP A 46 -3.58 -8.15 8.13
N GLN A 47 -2.43 -7.62 7.69
CA GLN A 47 -2.19 -6.19 7.57
C GLN A 47 -1.53 -5.84 6.24
N TRP A 48 -1.92 -4.70 5.69
CA TRP A 48 -1.24 -4.10 4.54
C TRP A 48 -0.45 -2.90 4.99
N THR A 49 0.76 -2.75 4.46
CA THR A 49 1.57 -1.55 4.57
C THR A 49 1.39 -0.72 3.30
N VAL A 50 0.90 0.50 3.47
CA VAL A 50 0.84 1.49 2.41
C VAL A 50 2.05 2.40 2.54
N THR A 51 2.87 2.49 1.50
CA THR A 51 4.00 3.40 1.43
C THR A 51 3.75 4.44 0.34
N VAL A 52 3.90 5.71 0.69
CA VAL A 52 3.78 6.84 -0.22
C VAL A 52 5.15 7.50 -0.35
N LYS A 53 5.61 7.73 -1.57
CA LYS A 53 6.89 8.40 -1.85
C LYS A 53 6.70 9.61 -2.74
N ASN A 54 7.58 10.59 -2.59
CA ASN A 54 7.83 11.65 -3.57
C ASN A 54 9.34 11.93 -3.63
N LYS A 55 9.77 12.95 -4.37
CA LYS A 55 11.19 13.30 -4.50
C LYS A 55 11.88 13.73 -3.20
N TYR A 56 11.12 14.07 -2.15
CA TYR A 56 11.65 14.53 -0.86
C TYR A 56 11.76 13.42 0.18
N GLY A 57 11.12 12.27 -0.04
CA GLY A 57 11.15 11.14 0.90
C GLY A 57 9.91 10.26 0.81
N SER A 58 9.66 9.49 1.87
CA SER A 58 8.53 8.56 1.94
C SER A 58 7.93 8.48 3.34
N ALA A 59 6.65 8.15 3.42
CA ALA A 59 5.98 7.77 4.66
C ALA A 59 5.26 6.43 4.47
N SER A 60 5.06 5.69 5.55
CA SER A 60 4.28 4.45 5.56
C SER A 60 3.25 4.46 6.68
N ASP A 61 2.14 3.78 6.45
CA ASP A 61 1.11 3.49 7.44
C ASP A 61 0.53 2.10 7.18
N THR A 62 -0.08 1.51 8.20
CA THR A 62 -0.61 0.15 8.13
C THR A 62 -2.11 0.14 8.32
N MET A 63 -2.81 -0.71 7.57
CA MET A 63 -4.25 -0.96 7.74
C MET A 63 -4.54 -2.45 7.80
N PHE A 64 -5.58 -2.82 8.54
CA PHE A 64 -6.01 -4.20 8.62
C PHE A 64 -6.60 -4.68 7.29
N SER A 65 -6.33 -5.93 6.95
CA SER A 65 -6.79 -6.59 5.75
C SER A 65 -7.89 -7.60 6.12
N VAL A 66 -9.12 -7.35 5.67
CA VAL A 66 -10.23 -8.27 5.95
C VAL A 66 -10.22 -9.49 5.00
N ASN A 67 -9.43 -9.46 3.92
CA ASN A 67 -9.20 -10.62 3.04
C ASN A 67 -7.91 -10.47 2.22
N ASP A 68 -7.41 -11.59 1.71
CA ASP A 68 -6.18 -11.74 0.92
C ASP A 68 -6.17 -11.03 -0.46
N SER A 69 -7.30 -10.51 -0.94
CA SER A 69 -7.42 -9.98 -2.31
C SER A 69 -6.69 -8.65 -2.59
N GLN A 70 -5.96 -8.09 -1.61
CA GLN A 70 -5.14 -6.87 -1.74
C GLN A 70 -5.84 -5.76 -2.52
N ARG A 71 -7.11 -5.51 -2.21
CA ARG A 71 -7.94 -4.52 -2.87
C ARG A 71 -8.16 -3.26 -2.02
N SER A 72 -7.59 -2.15 -2.47
CA SER A 72 -7.79 -0.82 -1.86
C SER A 72 -8.14 0.23 -2.90
N ASN A 73 -9.10 1.09 -2.59
CA ASN A 73 -9.38 2.28 -3.39
C ASN A 73 -8.44 3.42 -2.99
N ILE A 74 -8.04 4.21 -3.97
CA ILE A 74 -7.22 5.40 -3.77
C ILE A 74 -8.02 6.63 -4.16
N TYR A 75 -7.93 7.65 -3.31
CA TYR A 75 -8.51 8.96 -3.56
C TYR A 75 -7.47 10.05 -3.31
N LEU A 76 -7.59 11.14 -4.05
CA LEU A 76 -6.86 12.39 -3.81
C LEU A 76 -7.83 13.45 -3.31
N THR A 77 -7.52 14.10 -2.20
CA THR A 77 -8.35 15.15 -1.63
C THR A 77 -7.94 16.53 -2.16
N PRO A 78 -8.86 17.52 -2.15
CA PRO A 78 -8.51 18.91 -2.48
C PRO A 78 -7.42 19.50 -1.57
N SER A 79 -7.31 18.97 -0.35
CA SER A 79 -6.32 19.37 0.65
C SER A 79 -4.94 18.68 0.45
N SER A 80 -4.69 18.11 -0.73
CA SER A 80 -3.44 17.39 -1.06
C SER A 80 -3.16 16.25 -0.08
N GLN A 81 -4.18 15.42 0.16
CA GLN A 81 -4.04 14.18 0.92
C GLN A 81 -4.32 12.98 0.01
N LEU A 82 -3.48 11.95 0.11
CA LEU A 82 -3.76 10.64 -0.45
C LEU A 82 -4.53 9.83 0.59
N VAL A 83 -5.67 9.29 0.20
CA VAL A 83 -6.48 8.41 1.04
C VAL A 83 -6.50 7.04 0.40
N VAL A 84 -6.13 6.04 1.18
CA VAL A 84 -6.22 4.63 0.76
C VAL A 84 -7.21 3.93 1.66
N VAL A 85 -8.24 3.35 1.06
CA VAL A 85 -9.36 2.71 1.75
C VAL A 85 -9.40 1.24 1.38
N GLU A 86 -9.15 0.37 2.36
CA GLU A 86 -9.16 -1.09 2.21
C GLU A 86 -10.59 -1.63 2.06
N LYS A 87 -10.76 -2.78 1.37
CA LYS A 87 -12.04 -3.46 1.06
C LYS A 87 -12.92 -3.80 2.28
N GLY A 88 -12.33 -4.12 3.42
CA GLY A 88 -12.99 -4.43 4.67
C GLY A 88 -13.41 -3.23 5.50
N GLY A 89 -12.76 -2.08 5.37
CA GLY A 89 -13.22 -0.91 6.12
C GLY A 89 -12.16 0.05 6.58
N GLU A 90 -10.91 -0.35 6.69
CA GLU A 90 -9.89 0.52 7.26
C GLU A 90 -9.42 1.56 6.24
N ASP A 91 -8.89 2.67 6.76
CA ASP A 91 -8.34 3.75 5.94
C ASP A 91 -7.04 4.30 6.52
N VAL A 92 -6.16 4.68 5.60
CA VAL A 92 -4.94 5.42 5.90
C VAL A 92 -4.90 6.69 5.08
N PHE A 93 -4.31 7.71 5.68
CA PHE A 93 -4.25 9.05 5.12
C PHE A 93 -2.80 9.51 5.10
N PHE A 94 -2.41 10.14 4.00
CA PHE A 94 -1.10 10.76 3.86
C PHE A 94 -1.27 12.18 3.38
N ARG A 95 -0.67 13.14 4.06
CA ARG A 95 -0.47 14.47 3.46
C ARG A 95 0.64 14.36 2.43
N VAL A 96 0.40 14.82 1.21
CA VAL A 96 1.32 14.75 0.06
C VAL A 96 1.67 16.15 -0.44
N PRO A 97 2.52 16.89 0.29
CA PRO A 97 2.89 18.25 -0.08
C PRO A 97 3.86 18.29 -1.27
N ASN A 98 3.74 19.31 -2.11
CA ASN A 98 4.61 19.48 -3.30
C ASN A 98 6.07 19.86 -2.98
N ASN A 99 6.40 20.15 -1.72
CA ASN A 99 7.68 20.73 -1.31
C ASN A 99 8.34 20.03 -0.12
N SER A 100 7.79 18.92 0.37
CA SER A 100 8.35 18.16 1.49
C SER A 100 7.96 16.69 1.39
N ALA A 101 8.54 15.85 2.25
CA ALA A 101 8.23 14.42 2.26
C ALA A 101 6.75 14.17 2.65
N PRO A 102 6.14 13.07 2.17
CA PRO A 102 4.80 12.68 2.60
C PRO A 102 4.78 12.46 4.12
N VAL A 103 3.60 12.64 4.74
CA VAL A 103 3.41 12.41 6.17
C VAL A 103 2.15 11.58 6.40
N ALA A 104 2.29 10.43 7.06
CA ALA A 104 1.15 9.64 7.51
C ALA A 104 0.34 10.43 8.56
N LEU A 105 -0.97 10.51 8.37
CA LEU A 105 -1.90 11.22 9.25
C LEU A 105 -2.51 10.25 10.27
N ASN A 106 -1.66 9.56 11.05
CA ASN A 106 -2.05 8.65 12.11
C ASN A 106 -1.78 9.24 13.51
N GLY A 107 -2.27 8.56 14.56
CA GLY A 107 -2.14 9.02 15.95
C GLY A 107 -2.62 10.48 16.15
N PRO A 108 -1.80 11.38 16.71
CA PRO A 108 -2.17 12.80 16.90
C PRO A 108 -2.47 13.58 15.61
N GLN A 109 -2.01 13.08 14.45
CA GLN A 109 -2.21 13.74 13.15
C GLN A 109 -3.59 13.44 12.54
N VAL A 110 -4.35 12.49 13.09
CA VAL A 110 -5.70 12.10 12.61
C VAL A 110 -6.65 13.30 12.53
N LYS A 111 -6.49 14.28 13.43
CA LYS A 111 -7.30 15.51 13.45
C LYS A 111 -7.15 16.39 12.19
N PHE A 112 -6.12 16.16 11.38
CA PHE A 112 -5.88 16.88 10.12
C PHE A 112 -6.37 16.13 8.89
N ARG A 113 -6.93 14.92 9.04
CA ARG A 113 -7.52 14.16 7.93
C ARG A 113 -8.64 14.99 7.31
N ASP A 114 -8.64 15.08 5.98
CA ASP A 114 -9.80 15.57 5.26
C ASP A 114 -10.99 14.64 5.56
N GLN A 115 -12.13 15.19 5.93
CA GLN A 115 -13.33 14.42 6.25
C GLN A 115 -14.42 14.56 5.19
N ASN A 116 -14.24 15.44 4.20
CA ASN A 116 -15.24 15.75 3.19
C ASN A 116 -15.09 14.88 1.94
N SER A 117 -15.38 13.58 2.10
CA SER A 117 -15.28 12.57 1.04
C SER A 117 -15.99 12.92 -0.27
N ASN A 118 -16.99 13.78 -0.22
CA ASN A 118 -17.75 14.28 -1.35
C ASN A 118 -16.92 15.01 -2.40
N SER A 119 -15.79 15.56 -1.99
CA SER A 119 -14.92 16.39 -2.80
C SER A 119 -13.67 15.66 -3.30
N TRP A 120 -13.51 14.39 -2.93
CA TRP A 120 -12.31 13.64 -3.26
C TRP A 120 -12.40 13.11 -4.68
N GLN A 121 -11.26 13.15 -5.37
CA GLN A 121 -11.10 12.59 -6.69
C GLN A 121 -10.73 11.12 -6.56
N TYR A 122 -11.51 10.24 -7.19
CA TYR A 122 -11.12 8.84 -7.35
C TYR A 122 -9.90 8.74 -8.27
N VAL A 123 -8.86 8.05 -7.80
CA VAL A 123 -7.63 7.82 -8.56
C VAL A 123 -7.66 6.45 -9.22
N GLY A 124 -8.11 5.43 -8.50
CA GLY A 124 -8.12 4.05 -8.98
C GLY A 124 -8.18 3.07 -7.83
N VAL A 125 -7.88 1.81 -8.13
CA VAL A 125 -7.87 0.70 -7.19
C VAL A 125 -6.54 -0.02 -7.28
N ILE A 126 -5.91 -0.29 -6.14
CA ILE A 126 -4.81 -1.25 -6.08
C ILE A 126 -5.41 -2.65 -5.90
N LYS A 127 -4.99 -3.59 -6.74
CA LYS A 127 -5.29 -5.03 -6.66
C LYS A 127 -3.99 -5.79 -6.76
N HIS A 128 -3.69 -6.64 -5.78
CA HIS A 128 -2.44 -7.43 -5.76
C HIS A 128 -1.18 -6.57 -5.97
N GLY A 129 -1.13 -5.38 -5.35
CA GLY A 129 -0.01 -4.44 -5.48
C GLY A 129 0.01 -3.61 -6.77
N VAL A 130 -0.91 -3.83 -7.70
CA VAL A 130 -0.96 -3.12 -8.99
C VAL A 130 -2.09 -2.10 -8.99
N LEU A 131 -1.80 -0.85 -9.34
CA LEU A 131 -2.80 0.20 -9.52
C LEU A 131 -3.51 0.03 -10.86
N THR A 132 -4.84 -0.09 -10.83
CA THR A 132 -5.71 -0.13 -12.01
C THR A 132 -6.77 0.97 -11.92
N HIS A 133 -7.32 1.36 -13.08
CA HIS A 133 -8.39 2.35 -13.17
C HIS A 133 -9.78 1.70 -13.18
N ASP A 134 -9.88 0.42 -12.78
CA ASP A 134 -11.16 -0.27 -12.73
C ASP A 134 -12.10 0.46 -11.76
N ALA A 135 -13.38 0.52 -12.10
CA ALA A 135 -14.38 1.10 -11.21
C ALA A 135 -14.44 0.36 -9.86
N GLU A 136 -14.96 1.05 -8.84
CA GLU A 136 -15.21 0.51 -7.51
C GLU A 136 -16.30 -0.58 -7.55
N CYS A 137 -15.94 -1.81 -7.94
CA CYS A 137 -16.82 -2.98 -7.90
C CYS A 137 -16.49 -3.87 -6.70
N ILE A 138 -16.91 -3.51 -5.50
CA ILE A 138 -16.63 -4.30 -4.29
C ILE A 138 -17.96 -4.78 -3.69
N PRO A 139 -18.29 -6.08 -3.75
CA PRO A 139 -19.35 -6.62 -2.90
C PRO A 139 -18.95 -6.39 -1.43
N LEU A 140 -19.83 -5.74 -0.68
CA LEU A 140 -19.70 -5.39 0.73
C LEU A 140 -19.62 -6.66 1.59
N MET A 141 -18.42 -7.23 1.71
CA MET A 141 -18.17 -8.32 2.64
C MET A 141 -17.53 -7.73 3.90
N GLY A 142 -18.35 -7.45 4.92
CA GLY A 142 -17.89 -7.01 6.25
C GLY A 142 -18.06 -5.52 6.57
N GLU A 143 -18.25 -5.23 7.85
CA GLU A 143 -18.57 -3.92 8.43
C GLU A 143 -17.51 -2.85 8.12
N GLY A 144 -17.85 -1.94 7.21
CA GLY A 144 -17.04 -0.81 6.81
C GLY A 144 -16.86 0.20 7.96
N LYS A 145 -15.72 0.12 8.65
CA LYS A 145 -15.31 1.06 9.69
C LYS A 145 -15.02 2.48 9.16
N SER A 146 -14.55 2.62 7.93
CA SER A 146 -14.26 3.93 7.35
C SER A 146 -15.55 4.63 6.95
N PRO A 147 -15.82 5.85 7.47
CA PRO A 147 -17.01 6.61 7.14
C PRO A 147 -17.02 7.09 5.67
N TYR A 148 -15.90 6.99 4.97
CA TYR A 148 -15.70 7.53 3.62
C TYR A 148 -16.11 6.56 2.50
N ARG A 149 -16.37 5.30 2.85
CA ARG A 149 -16.69 4.21 1.91
C ARG A 149 -18.06 4.31 1.24
N LYS A 150 -19.01 5.05 1.83
CA LYS A 150 -20.43 5.00 1.43
C LYS A 150 -20.77 5.77 0.16
N ARG A 151 -19.89 6.65 -0.36
CA ARG A 151 -20.29 7.63 -1.40
C ARG A 151 -19.89 7.28 -2.84
N PHE A 152 -18.89 6.43 -3.05
CA PHE A 152 -18.39 6.08 -4.40
C PHE A 152 -18.78 4.66 -4.86
N GLN A 153 -19.60 3.98 -4.07
CA GLN A 153 -20.25 2.71 -4.45
C GLN A 153 -21.37 2.97 -5.45
N SER A 154 -21.08 2.80 -6.73
CA SER A 154 -22.12 2.66 -7.75
C SER A 154 -22.56 1.20 -7.80
N GLN A 155 -23.78 0.89 -7.35
CA GLN A 155 -24.39 -0.43 -7.53
C GLN A 155 -24.54 -0.82 -9.01
N HIS A 156 -24.53 0.14 -9.94
CA HIS A 156 -24.66 -0.09 -11.39
C HIS A 156 -23.33 -0.24 -12.13
N SER A 157 -22.21 -0.02 -11.45
CA SER A 157 -20.88 -0.20 -12.05
C SER A 157 -20.22 -1.51 -11.60
N CYS A 158 -20.92 -2.31 -10.79
CA CYS A 158 -20.56 -3.66 -10.37
C CYS A 158 -21.02 -4.73 -11.36
#